data_AF-A0A2S9GLX5-F1
#
_entry.id   AF-A0A2S9GLX5-F1
#
_cell.length_a   1.000
_cell.length_b   1.000
_cell.length_c   1.000
_cell.angle_alpha   90.00
_cell.angle_beta   90.00
_cell.angle_gamma   90.00
#
_symmetry.space_group_name_H-M   'P 1'
#
loop_
_entity.id
_entity.type
_entity.pdbx_description
1 polymer ?
#
loop_
_entity_poly.entity_id
_entity_poly.type
_entity_poly.pdbx_seq_one_letter_code
_entity_poly.pdbx_strand_id
1 'polypeptide(L)'
;DLGLWLAGRIGGEAKAKAIQLSMEYDPQPPFDSGHMSKASASTKALATAMMGKELAKPAALAASTGLLWDAALRSLRFRRA
;
A
#
# COMPACT_ATOMS: atom_id res chain seq x y z
N ASP A 1 -4.31 -1.47 11.86
CA ASP A 1 -5.12 -0.25 12.05
C ASP A 1 -6.49 -0.25 11.36
N LEU A 2 -6.58 -0.20 10.02
CA LEU A 2 -7.88 -0.05 9.32
C LEU A 2 -8.93 -1.09 9.76
N GLY A 3 -8.55 -2.36 9.89
CA GLY A 3 -9.46 -3.42 10.32
C GLY A 3 -10.01 -3.22 11.74
N LEU A 4 -9.16 -2.79 12.69
CA LEU A 4 -9.57 -2.50 14.06
C LEU A 4 -10.47 -1.26 14.12
N TRP A 5 -10.17 -0.22 13.32
CA TRP A 5 -11.03 0.95 13.17
C TRP A 5 -12.42 0.57 12.68
N LEU A 6 -12.50 -0.28 11.64
CA LEU A 6 -13.77 -0.75 11.10
C LEU A 6 -14.54 -1.63 12.10
N ALA A 7 -13.84 -2.51 12.82
CA ALA A 7 -14.42 -3.31 13.89
C ALA A 7 -15.04 -2.42 14.99
N GLY A 8 -14.41 -1.29 15.32
CA GLY A 8 -14.96 -0.30 16.23
C GLY A 8 -16.20 0.39 15.68
N ARG A 9 -16.23 0.66 14.37
CA ARG A 9 -17.39 1.29 13.72
C ARG A 9 -18.61 0.37 13.66
N ILE A 10 -18.40 -0.93 13.46
CA ILE A 10 -19.47 -1.93 13.32
C ILE A 10 -19.90 -2.46 14.69
N GLY A 11 -18.93 -2.79 15.55
CA GLY A 11 -19.14 -3.55 16.78
C GLY A 11 -18.94 -2.77 18.07
N GLY A 12 -18.61 -1.47 17.97
CA GLY A 12 -18.26 -0.63 19.11
C GLY A 12 -16.82 -0.82 19.60
N GLU A 13 -16.37 0.14 20.40
CA GLU A 13 -14.98 0.21 20.90
C GLU A 13 -14.58 -1.03 21.71
N ALA A 14 -15.46 -1.54 22.58
CA ALA A 14 -15.17 -2.71 23.41
C ALA A 14 -14.86 -3.96 22.57
N LYS A 15 -15.60 -4.19 21.48
CA LYS A 15 -15.36 -5.32 20.57
C LYS A 15 -14.05 -5.13 19.79
N ALA A 16 -13.74 -3.92 19.35
CA ALA A 16 -12.45 -3.63 18.70
C ALA A 16 -11.26 -3.89 19.63
N LYS A 17 -11.34 -3.47 20.90
CA LYS A 17 -10.31 -3.74 21.92
C LYS A 17 -10.17 -5.24 22.21
N ALA A 18 -11.28 -5.96 22.32
CA ALA A 18 -11.24 -7.42 22.50
C ALA A 18 -10.58 -8.13 21.31
N ILE A 19 -10.89 -7.70 20.08
CA ILE A 19 -10.23 -8.22 18.87
C ILE A 19 -8.73 -7.91 18.90
N GLN A 20 -8.35 -6.66 19.20
CA GLN A 20 -6.96 -6.24 19.30
C GLN A 20 -6.18 -7.12 20.30
N LEU A 21 -6.74 -7.35 21.48
CA LEU A 21 -6.17 -8.21 22.51
C LEU A 21 -6.10 -9.68 22.06
N SER A 22 -7.15 -10.21 21.44
CA SER A 22 -7.22 -11.62 21.03
C SER A 22 -6.17 -12.03 20.00
N MET A 23 -5.65 -11.07 19.24
CA MET A 23 -4.57 -11.28 18.28
C MET A 23 -3.24 -10.67 18.75
N GLU A 24 -3.17 -10.22 20.01
CA GLU A 24 -2.00 -9.59 20.63
C GLU A 24 -1.40 -8.48 19.76
N TYR A 25 -2.26 -7.64 19.17
CA TYR A 25 -1.81 -6.57 18.28
C TYR A 25 -1.26 -5.38 19.07
N ASP A 26 0.02 -5.47 19.39
CA ASP A 26 0.86 -4.43 19.99
C ASP A 26 2.15 -4.24 19.15
N PRO A 27 2.08 -3.52 18.02
CA PRO A 27 3.23 -3.36 17.15
C PRO A 27 4.31 -2.50 17.82
N GLN A 28 5.50 -3.08 18.03
CA GLN A 28 6.69 -2.39 18.53
C GLN A 28 7.84 -2.45 17.50
N PRO A 29 7.85 -1.57 16.48
CA PRO A 29 8.86 -1.62 15.44
C PRO A 29 10.27 -1.31 15.98
N PRO A 30 11.31 -2.08 15.59
CA PRO A 30 12.69 -1.82 16.02
C PRO A 30 13.34 -0.61 15.32
N PHE A 31 12.72 -0.05 14.28
CA PHE A 31 13.24 1.08 13.50
C PHE A 31 12.18 2.16 13.29
N ASP A 32 12.56 3.43 13.46
CA ASP A 32 11.66 4.58 13.24
C ASP A 32 11.70 5.09 11.78
N SER A 33 11.51 4.18 10.82
CA SER A 33 11.52 4.51 9.37
C SER A 33 10.20 4.17 8.67
N GLY A 34 9.13 3.91 9.43
CA GLY A 34 7.82 3.54 8.89
C GLY A 34 7.05 4.67 8.21
N HIS A 35 7.56 5.91 8.21
CA HIS A 35 6.92 7.06 7.57
C HIS A 35 7.93 7.97 6.87
N MET A 36 7.55 8.57 5.74
CA MET A 36 8.44 9.42 4.94
C MET A 36 8.93 10.66 5.70
N SER A 37 8.16 11.21 6.64
CA SER A 37 8.64 12.33 7.46
C SER A 37 9.75 11.95 8.45
N LYS A 38 9.88 10.65 8.77
CA LYS A 38 10.81 10.15 9.79
C LYS A 38 12.07 9.51 9.20
N ALA A 39 11.93 8.90 8.02
CA ALA A 39 13.04 8.24 7.36
C ALA A 39 14.12 9.24 6.90
N SER A 40 15.39 8.84 7.07
CA SER A 40 16.53 9.59 6.55
C SER A 40 16.51 9.66 5.02
N ALA A 41 17.22 10.64 4.45
CA ALA A 41 17.32 10.76 2.99
C ALA A 41 17.94 9.51 2.34
N SER A 42 18.95 8.90 2.97
CA SER A 42 19.58 7.68 2.47
C SER A 42 18.65 6.47 2.56
N THR A 43 17.89 6.32 3.64
CA THR A 43 16.87 5.26 3.78
C THR A 43 15.81 5.37 2.68
N LYS A 44 15.33 6.59 2.39
CA LYS A 44 14.37 6.85 1.30
C LYS A 44 14.95 6.46 -0.05
N ALA A 45 16.16 6.95 -0.37
CA ALA A 45 16.82 6.65 -1.63
C ALA A 45 17.03 5.15 -1.82
N LEU A 46 17.43 4.44 -0.77
CA LEU A 46 17.58 2.98 -0.79
C LEU A 46 16.24 2.29 -1.04
N ALA A 47 15.18 2.67 -0.33
CA ALA A 47 13.84 2.10 -0.52
C ALA A 47 13.34 2.31 -1.97
N THR A 48 13.53 3.50 -2.53
CA THR A 48 13.21 3.80 -3.93
C THR A 48 14.02 2.94 -4.89
N ALA A 49 15.32 2.78 -4.66
CA ALA A 49 16.18 1.94 -5.50
C ALA A 49 15.77 0.46 -5.45
N MET A 50 15.39 -0.05 -4.27
CA MET A 50 14.89 -1.43 -4.11
C MET A 50 13.59 -1.65 -4.90
N MET A 51 12.62 -0.72 -4.80
CA MET A 51 11.38 -0.80 -5.58
C MET A 51 11.64 -0.67 -7.08
N GLY A 52 12.53 0.24 -7.50
CA GLY A 52 12.86 0.44 -8.92
C GLY A 52 13.44 -0.82 -9.58
N LYS A 53 14.24 -1.60 -8.86
CA LYS A 53 14.77 -2.88 -9.37
C LYS A 53 13.67 -3.91 -9.66
N GLU A 54 12.64 -3.97 -8.82
CA GLU A 54 11.50 -4.86 -9.04
C GLU A 54 10.67 -4.44 -10.26
N LEU A 55 10.48 -3.13 -10.45
CA LEU A 55 9.76 -2.57 -11.59
C LEU A 55 10.52 -2.73 -12.92
N ALA A 56 11.86 -2.81 -12.88
CA ALA A 56 12.68 -3.03 -14.06
C ALA A 56 12.58 -4.47 -14.63
N LYS A 57 11.87 -5.39 -13.96
CA LYS A 57 11.68 -6.75 -14.45
C LYS A 57 10.79 -6.75 -15.72
N PRO A 58 11.12 -7.54 -16.75
CA PRO A 58 10.36 -7.56 -18.01
C PRO A 58 8.87 -7.80 -17.86
N ALA A 59 8.47 -8.66 -16.91
CA ALA A 59 7.06 -8.94 -16.63
C ALA A 59 6.31 -7.73 -16.06
N ALA A 60 6.92 -6.97 -15.15
CA ALA A 60 6.33 -5.76 -14.57
C ALA A 60 6.22 -4.64 -15.62
N LEU A 61 7.25 -4.50 -16.47
CA LEU A 61 7.24 -3.57 -17.60
C LEU A 61 6.15 -3.91 -18.62
N ALA A 62 6.01 -5.18 -18.98
CA ALA A 62 4.95 -5.63 -19.89
C ALA A 62 3.55 -5.37 -19.31
N ALA A 63 3.33 -5.68 -18.03
CA ALA A 63 2.05 -5.45 -17.36
C ALA A 63 1.68 -3.96 -17.29
N SER A 64 2.63 -3.09 -16.91
CA SER A 64 2.39 -1.64 -16.86
C SER A 64 2.11 -1.03 -18.25
N THR A 65 2.84 -1.47 -19.29
CA THR A 65 2.58 -1.07 -20.67
C THR A 65 1.21 -1.53 -21.15
N GLY A 66 0.81 -2.77 -20.83
CA GLY A 66 -0.51 -3.30 -21.12
C GLY A 66 -1.63 -2.49 -20.47
N LEU A 67 -1.49 -2.13 -19.18
CA LEU A 67 -2.47 -1.31 -18.47
C LEU A 67 -2.64 0.09 -19.09
N LEU A 68 -1.53 0.72 -19.51
CA LEU A 68 -1.56 2.01 -20.19
C LEU A 68 -2.23 1.90 -21.56
N TRP A 69 -1.96 0.83 -22.30
CA TRP A 69 -2.61 0.55 -23.59
C TRP A 69 -4.12 0.34 -23.43
N ASP A 70 -4.54 -0.46 -22.45
CA ASP A 70 -5.95 -0.70 -22.16
C ASP A 70 -6.68 0.57 -21.69
N ALA A 71 -5.99 1.43 -20.94
CA ALA A 71 -6.52 2.73 -20.55
C ALA A 71 -6.71 3.66 -21.77
N ALA A 72 -5.72 3.71 -22.67
CA ALA A 72 -5.79 4.47 -23.90
C ALA A 72 -6.95 3.98 -24.80
N LEU A 73 -7.07 2.66 -25.00
CA LEU A 73 -8.16 2.06 -25.76
C LEU A 73 -9.54 2.35 -25.15
N ARG A 74 -9.67 2.29 -23.82
CA ARG A 74 -10.91 2.66 -23.13
C ARG A 74 -11.28 4.12 -23.39
N SER A 75 -10.32 5.04 -23.29
CA SER A 75 -10.58 6.46 -23.53
C SER A 75 -11.15 6.76 -24.93
N LEU A 76 -10.72 6.01 -25.94
CA LEU A 76 -11.20 6.14 -27.33
C LEU A 76 -12.59 5.54 -27.52
N ARG A 77 -12.91 4.45 -26.82
CA ARG A 77 -14.24 3.81 -26.88
C ARG A 77 -15.32 4.67 -26.22
N PHE A 78 -14.99 5.36 -25.13
CA PHE A 78 -15.92 6.28 -24.45
C PHE A 78 -16.16 7.60 -25.21
N ARG A 79 -15.31 7.97 -26.18
CA ARG A 79 -15.49 9.17 -27.03
C ARG A 79 -16.40 8.94 -28.25
N ARG A 80 -16.77 7.69 -28.54
CA ARG A 80 -17.63 7.31 -29.69
C ARG A 80 -19.07 6.95 -29.28
N ALA A 81 -19.40 7.05 -28.00
CA ALA A 81 -20.76 6.99 -27.47
C ALA A 81 -21.19 8.41 -27.09
#